data_AF-A0AA97PLN4-F1
#
_entry.id   AF-A0AA97PLN4-F1
#
_cell.length_a   1.000
_cell.length_b   1.000
_cell.length_c   1.000
_cell.angle_alpha   90.00
_cell.angle_beta   90.00
_cell.angle_gamma   90.00
#
_symmetry.space_group_name_H-M   'P 1'
#
loop_
_entity.id
_entity.type
_entity.pdbx_description
1 polymer ?
#
loop_
_entity_poly.entity_id
_entity_poly.type
_entity_poly.pdbx_seq_one_letter_code
_entity_poly.pdbx_strand_id
1 'polypeptide(L)'
;MGGIFVSFATLKKPVEADIFIKARGKSLQALRNEIAAHCPDPKIIAQPGVKAVDGSKTLVIIDSLNALAVAEPRLLAVFLSSIATPGSSVIGVYHADVPLVLPRSGPGSLNEYEPEPLTVLRHLATAVFRVSNLYQAVEINKARNRSEQEPEWGLREGREGVLIGMQGAIAGDSSGGIVLEMEMRRRSGRAASEKFVLVPPAIPSRQGTNALASVNLLSDHPAFATPLAEGDANASTPAGAEEEMETTFNLGLTEKQRQDRDGIVLPYFDAQTEIGGGEGGRILYEMGREDDFDDEEDEI
;
A
#
# COMPACT_ATOMS: atom_id res chain seq x y z
N MET A 1 -0.28 10.03 25.26
CA MET A 1 0.47 10.32 24.02
C MET A 1 0.11 11.74 23.63
N GLY A 2 1.06 12.67 23.60
CA GLY A 2 0.76 14.06 23.22
C GLY A 2 0.50 14.16 21.72
N GLY A 3 -0.58 14.81 21.29
CA GLY A 3 -0.96 14.99 19.88
C GLY A 3 -0.58 16.38 19.35
N ILE A 4 0.37 16.44 18.42
CA ILE A 4 0.73 17.65 17.68
C ILE A 4 0.04 17.59 16.32
N PHE A 5 -0.77 18.60 16.01
CA PHE A 5 -1.41 18.75 14.72
C PHE A 5 -0.77 19.89 13.94
N VAL A 6 -0.18 19.57 12.79
CA VAL A 6 0.48 20.49 11.86
C VAL A 6 -0.47 20.77 10.70
N SER A 7 -0.87 22.03 10.57
CA SER A 7 -1.87 22.47 9.60
C SER A 7 -1.29 23.31 8.47
N PHE A 8 -1.49 22.86 7.24
CA PHE A 8 -1.33 23.60 5.99
C PHE A 8 -2.67 24.08 5.42
N ALA A 9 -3.71 23.25 5.55
CA ALA A 9 -5.04 23.50 4.98
C ALA A 9 -6.15 23.59 6.04
N THR A 10 -5.93 23.01 7.22
CA THR A 10 -6.93 22.92 8.28
C THR A 10 -7.04 24.22 9.07
N LEU A 11 -8.12 24.98 8.91
CA LEU A 11 -8.23 26.29 9.57
C LEU A 11 -8.55 26.21 11.07
N LYS A 12 -9.31 25.20 11.50
CA LYS A 12 -9.79 25.03 12.88
C LYS A 12 -8.99 23.95 13.58
N LYS A 13 -8.60 24.21 14.84
CA LYS A 13 -7.94 23.21 15.67
C LYS A 13 -8.88 22.01 15.91
N PRO A 14 -8.46 20.77 15.63
CA PRO A 14 -9.22 19.58 16.00
C PRO A 14 -9.37 19.44 17.52
N VAL A 15 -10.47 18.84 17.99
CA VAL A 15 -10.77 18.73 19.43
C VAL A 15 -9.77 17.82 20.13
N GLU A 16 -9.28 16.82 19.41
CA GLU A 16 -8.39 15.76 19.89
C GLU A 16 -6.90 16.16 19.83
N ALA A 17 -6.58 17.32 19.27
CA ALA A 17 -5.20 17.80 19.17
C ALA A 17 -4.81 18.57 20.44
N ASP A 18 -3.72 18.19 21.09
CA ASP A 18 -3.18 18.94 22.23
C ASP A 18 -2.56 20.26 21.75
N ILE A 19 -1.73 20.17 20.70
CA ILE A 19 -0.96 21.28 20.14
C ILE A 19 -1.37 21.48 18.69
N PHE A 20 -1.50 22.73 18.26
CA PHE A 20 -1.90 23.07 16.90
C PHE A 20 -0.92 24.09 16.29
N ILE A 21 -0.18 23.64 15.28
CA ILE A 21 0.86 24.41 14.60
C ILE A 21 0.35 24.81 13.21
N LYS A 22 0.26 26.11 12.93
CA LYS A 22 0.00 26.61 11.57
C LYS A 22 1.31 26.61 10.80
N ALA A 23 1.42 25.78 9.77
CA ALA A 23 2.64 25.60 8.97
C ALA A 23 2.70 26.50 7.74
N ARG A 24 1.56 27.02 7.26
CA ARG A 24 1.50 27.87 6.07
C ARG A 24 2.41 29.10 6.21
N GLY A 25 3.32 29.28 5.25
CA GLY A 25 4.24 30.42 5.18
C GLY A 25 5.48 30.31 6.07
N LYS A 26 5.66 29.22 6.82
CA LYS A 26 6.89 28.98 7.60
C LYS A 26 7.94 28.27 6.75
N SER A 27 9.21 28.55 7.02
CA SER A 27 10.31 27.76 6.45
C SER A 27 10.36 26.36 7.10
N LEU A 28 10.92 25.38 6.39
CA LEU A 28 11.06 24.01 6.91
C LEU A 28 11.85 23.97 8.23
N GLN A 29 12.89 24.81 8.35
CA GLN A 29 13.70 24.88 9.57
C GLN A 29 12.90 25.43 10.75
N ALA A 30 12.12 26.50 10.54
CA ALA A 30 11.28 27.07 11.59
C ALA A 30 10.19 26.06 12.03
N LEU A 31 9.54 25.40 11.06
CA LEU A 31 8.54 24.38 11.34
C LEU A 31 9.14 23.18 12.10
N ARG A 32 10.32 22.72 11.70
CA ARG A 32 11.05 21.65 12.40
C ARG A 32 11.33 22.03 13.85
N ASN A 33 11.86 23.24 14.08
CA ASN A 33 12.22 23.69 15.43
C ASN A 33 10.98 23.79 16.33
N GLU A 34 9.85 24.25 15.80
CA GLU A 34 8.58 24.33 16.52
C GLU A 34 8.01 22.94 16.86
N ILE A 35 8.07 21.98 15.93
CA ILE A 35 7.67 20.59 16.20
C ILE A 35 8.61 19.99 17.27
N ALA A 36 9.92 20.18 17.12
CA ALA A 36 10.92 19.64 18.04
C ALA A 36 10.78 20.21 19.46
N ALA A 37 10.37 21.46 19.62
CA ALA A 37 10.12 22.08 20.93
C ALA A 37 9.01 21.38 21.73
N HIS A 38 8.15 20.64 21.05
CA HIS A 38 7.03 19.90 21.65
C HIS A 38 7.25 18.38 21.68
N CYS A 39 8.34 17.89 21.09
CA CYS A 39 8.74 16.50 21.15
C CYS A 39 9.68 16.26 22.34
N PRO A 40 9.63 15.07 22.97
CA PRO A 40 10.55 14.71 24.05
C PRO A 40 11.99 14.61 23.52
N ASP A 41 12.96 15.00 24.36
CA ASP A 41 14.36 14.98 23.96
C ASP A 41 14.83 13.54 23.70
N PRO A 42 15.31 13.21 22.48
CA PRO A 42 15.72 11.86 22.13
C PRO A 42 16.85 11.31 23.02
N LYS A 43 17.67 12.17 23.64
CA LYS A 43 18.76 11.76 24.54
C LYS A 43 18.26 11.16 25.85
N ILE A 44 17.06 11.54 26.28
CA ILE A 44 16.45 11.04 27.52
C ILE A 44 15.87 9.62 27.28
N ILE A 45 15.38 9.35 26.07
CA ILE A 45 14.73 8.09 25.71
C ILE A 45 15.75 6.99 25.35
N ALA A 46 16.94 7.36 24.87
CA ALA A 46 17.97 6.41 24.41
C ALA A 46 18.87 5.83 25.52
N GLN A 47 18.66 6.16 26.80
CA GLN A 47 19.48 5.63 27.89
C GLN A 47 19.14 4.16 28.19
N PRO A 48 20.14 3.25 28.19
CA PRO A 48 19.90 1.84 28.50
C PRO A 48 19.51 1.68 29.98
N GLY A 49 18.28 1.24 30.24
CA GLY A 49 17.76 0.97 31.58
C GLY A 49 16.55 1.81 32.01
N VAL A 50 16.21 2.87 31.28
CA VAL A 50 14.97 3.63 31.52
C VAL A 50 13.85 3.00 30.72
N LYS A 51 12.94 2.26 31.39
CA LYS A 51 11.67 1.86 30.76
C LYS A 51 10.95 3.14 30.33
N ALA A 52 10.65 3.25 29.03
CA ALA A 52 9.90 4.37 28.49
C ALA A 52 8.64 4.57 29.34
N VAL A 53 8.59 5.68 30.10
CA VAL A 53 7.41 6.03 30.89
C VAL A 53 6.25 6.15 29.92
N ASP A 54 5.08 5.60 30.27
CA ASP A 54 3.87 5.46 29.43
C ASP A 54 3.24 6.78 28.93
N GLY A 55 3.96 7.91 29.03
CA GLY A 55 3.63 9.22 28.46
C GLY A 55 4.68 9.81 27.50
N SER A 56 5.77 9.11 27.21
CA SER A 56 6.95 9.63 26.47
C SER A 56 6.82 9.60 24.93
N LYS A 57 5.65 9.27 24.38
CA LYS A 57 5.43 9.21 22.94
C LYS A 57 4.54 10.36 22.47
N THR A 58 4.94 10.96 21.35
CA THR A 58 4.24 12.08 20.71
C THR A 58 3.72 11.63 19.35
N LEU A 59 2.49 11.98 19.01
CA LEU A 59 1.91 11.76 17.69
C LEU A 59 1.95 13.09 16.93
N VAL A 60 2.62 13.12 15.79
CA VAL A 60 2.66 14.29 14.89
C VAL A 60 1.76 14.00 13.70
N ILE A 61 0.69 14.76 13.53
CA ILE A 61 -0.25 14.64 12.42
C ILE A 61 -0.03 15.83 11.48
N ILE A 62 0.27 15.57 10.21
CA ILE A 62 0.38 16.57 9.16
C ILE A 62 -0.80 16.43 8.22
N ASP A 63 -1.60 17.48 8.10
CA ASP A 63 -2.86 17.47 7.34
C ASP A 63 -2.69 17.40 5.82
N SER A 64 -1.59 17.92 5.28
CA SER A 64 -1.31 17.89 3.84
C SER A 64 0.18 17.92 3.56
N LEU A 65 0.72 16.79 3.09
CA LEU A 65 2.09 16.67 2.59
C LEU A 65 2.25 17.28 1.19
N ASN A 66 1.16 17.52 0.44
CA ASN A 66 1.20 18.11 -0.89
C ASN A 66 1.85 19.51 -0.86
N ALA A 67 1.56 20.32 0.17
CA ALA A 67 2.17 21.64 0.31
C ALA A 67 3.70 21.57 0.44
N LEU A 68 4.20 20.58 1.18
CA LEU A 68 5.64 20.32 1.33
C LEU A 68 6.26 19.76 0.04
N ALA A 69 5.53 18.87 -0.65
CA ALA A 69 5.95 18.29 -1.91
C ALA A 69 6.09 19.34 -3.03
N VAL A 70 5.23 20.36 -3.06
CA VAL A 70 5.35 21.49 -4.01
C VAL A 70 6.46 22.44 -3.62
N ALA A 71 6.57 22.80 -2.33
CA ALA A 71 7.50 23.83 -1.89
C ALA A 71 8.96 23.38 -1.96
N GLU A 72 9.27 22.18 -1.44
CA GLU A 72 10.65 21.69 -1.25
C GLU A 72 10.72 20.16 -1.42
N PRO A 73 10.49 19.62 -2.64
CA PRO A 73 10.39 18.17 -2.87
C PRO A 73 11.66 17.40 -2.46
N ARG A 74 12.84 17.99 -2.67
CA ARG A 74 14.14 17.37 -2.34
C ARG A 74 14.39 17.24 -0.84
N LEU A 75 13.88 18.18 -0.05
CA LEU A 75 14.09 18.22 1.40
C LEU A 75 13.03 17.44 2.16
N LEU A 76 11.99 16.93 1.47
CA LEU A 76 10.88 16.20 2.08
C LEU A 76 11.35 15.00 2.90
N ALA A 77 12.25 14.20 2.34
CA ALA A 77 12.79 13.01 3.02
C ALA A 77 13.55 13.39 4.30
N VAL A 78 14.49 14.33 4.18
CA VAL A 78 15.30 14.82 5.29
C VAL A 78 14.44 15.44 6.38
N PHE A 79 13.43 16.22 6.00
CA PHE A 79 12.50 16.84 6.93
C PHE A 79 11.70 15.79 7.71
N LEU A 80 11.06 14.84 7.03
CA LEU A 80 10.26 13.79 7.68
C LEU A 80 11.12 12.88 8.58
N SER A 81 12.32 12.52 8.15
CA SER A 81 13.27 11.77 8.99
C SER A 81 13.70 12.57 10.22
N SER A 82 13.81 13.91 10.12
CA SER A 82 14.21 14.75 11.25
C SER A 82 13.15 14.86 12.35
N ILE A 83 11.87 14.66 12.01
CA ILE A 83 10.75 14.67 12.96
C ILE A 83 10.34 13.26 13.41
N ALA A 84 10.77 12.20 12.70
CA ALA A 84 10.51 10.81 13.06
C ALA A 84 11.55 10.26 14.05
N THR A 85 11.58 10.83 15.26
CA THR A 85 12.45 10.38 16.36
C THR A 85 11.87 9.16 17.11
N PRO A 86 12.67 8.43 17.92
CA PRO A 86 12.17 7.27 18.68
C PRO A 86 11.00 7.56 19.64
N GLY A 87 10.84 8.82 20.06
CA GLY A 87 9.74 9.30 20.89
C GLY A 87 8.55 9.87 20.12
N SER A 88 8.56 9.83 18.79
CA SER A 88 7.54 10.48 17.96
C SER A 88 7.09 9.59 16.79
N SER A 89 5.79 9.41 16.64
CA SER A 89 5.19 8.78 15.46
C SER A 89 4.63 9.87 14.54
N VAL A 90 4.90 9.79 13.24
CA VAL A 90 4.45 10.79 12.26
C VAL A 90 3.36 10.17 11.38
N ILE A 91 2.23 10.85 11.26
CA ILE A 91 1.15 10.55 10.31
C ILE A 91 1.05 11.75 9.37
N GLY A 92 1.16 11.51 8.07
CA GLY A 92 0.99 12.55 7.06
C GLY A 92 -0.05 12.14 6.03
N VAL A 93 -0.90 13.09 5.65
CA VAL A 93 -1.92 12.88 4.61
C VAL A 93 -1.39 13.41 3.29
N TYR A 94 -1.50 12.61 2.23
CA TYR A 94 -1.18 13.01 0.86
C TYR A 94 -2.42 12.84 -0.01
N HIS A 95 -2.82 13.90 -0.71
CA HIS A 95 -3.96 13.88 -1.63
C HIS A 95 -3.48 13.44 -3.02
N ALA A 96 -3.84 12.22 -3.43
CA ALA A 96 -3.46 11.66 -4.73
C ALA A 96 -4.12 12.37 -5.91
N ASP A 97 -5.30 12.94 -5.71
CA ASP A 97 -6.11 13.57 -6.75
C ASP A 97 -5.76 15.06 -6.97
N VAL A 98 -4.82 15.60 -6.19
CA VAL A 98 -4.37 16.99 -6.34
C VAL A 98 -3.10 17.01 -7.18
N PRO A 99 -3.15 17.52 -8.43
CA PRO A 99 -1.98 17.60 -9.29
C PRO A 99 -0.93 18.52 -8.66
N LEU A 100 0.32 18.04 -8.61
CA LEU A 100 1.44 18.85 -8.14
C LEU A 100 1.99 19.66 -9.31
N VAL A 101 2.01 20.98 -9.17
CA VAL A 101 2.72 21.86 -10.10
C VAL A 101 4.16 21.94 -9.63
N LEU A 102 4.98 21.00 -10.10
CA LEU A 102 6.39 20.93 -9.76
C LEU A 102 7.20 21.92 -10.60
N PRO A 103 8.19 22.63 -10.03
CA PRO A 103 9.03 23.53 -10.80
C PRO A 103 9.81 22.74 -11.85
N ARG A 104 9.59 23.01 -13.15
CA ARG A 104 10.30 22.34 -14.26
C ARG A 104 11.56 23.07 -14.72
N SER A 105 11.75 24.31 -14.27
CA SER A 105 12.90 25.13 -14.67
C SER A 105 13.24 26.13 -13.57
N GLY A 106 14.51 26.21 -13.19
CA GLY A 106 15.03 27.13 -12.17
C GLY A 106 15.72 26.43 -10.99
N PRO A 107 16.31 27.19 -10.05
CA PRO A 107 16.88 26.63 -8.83
C PRO A 107 15.76 25.96 -8.01
N GLY A 108 15.83 24.63 -7.87
CA GLY A 108 14.79 23.84 -7.22
C GLY A 108 13.93 22.99 -8.17
N SER A 109 14.20 22.98 -9.48
CA SER A 109 13.50 22.09 -10.41
C SER A 109 13.87 20.63 -10.18
N LEU A 110 12.87 19.74 -10.18
CA LEU A 110 13.11 18.29 -10.17
C LEU A 110 13.72 17.88 -11.51
N ASN A 111 14.78 17.08 -11.44
CA ASN A 111 15.36 16.46 -12.62
C ASN A 111 14.49 15.28 -13.08
N GLU A 112 14.55 14.90 -14.35
CA GLU A 112 13.80 13.76 -14.91
C GLU A 112 14.16 12.42 -14.24
N TYR A 113 15.36 12.33 -13.67
CA TYR A 113 15.84 11.15 -12.94
C TYR A 113 15.47 11.17 -11.44
N GLU A 114 14.92 12.27 -10.92
CA GLU A 114 14.51 12.33 -9.52
C GLU A 114 13.11 11.71 -9.35
N PRO A 115 12.90 10.90 -8.30
CA PRO A 115 11.59 10.31 -8.06
C PRO A 115 10.54 11.37 -7.71
N GLU A 116 9.33 11.17 -8.21
CA GLU A 116 8.16 11.95 -7.81
C GLU A 116 7.96 11.94 -6.28
N PRO A 117 7.47 13.04 -5.66
CA PRO A 117 7.34 13.13 -4.20
C PRO A 117 6.51 12.00 -3.59
N LEU A 118 5.45 11.54 -4.28
CA LEU A 118 4.65 10.40 -3.83
C LEU A 118 5.48 9.10 -3.76
N THR A 119 6.39 8.89 -4.71
CA THR A 119 7.30 7.74 -4.73
C THR A 119 8.26 7.80 -3.53
N VAL A 120 8.82 8.97 -3.25
CA VAL A 120 9.68 9.19 -2.07
C VAL A 120 8.89 8.92 -0.77
N LEU A 121 7.68 9.46 -0.65
CA LEU A 121 6.83 9.26 0.53
C LEU A 121 6.47 7.80 0.74
N ARG A 122 6.09 7.08 -0.31
CA ARG A 122 5.83 5.63 -0.26
C ARG A 122 7.09 4.85 0.12
N HIS A 123 8.27 5.28 -0.34
CA HIS A 123 9.52 4.63 0.01
C HIS A 123 9.91 4.86 1.48
N LEU A 124 9.63 6.04 2.04
CA LEU A 124 9.94 6.37 3.44
C LEU A 124 8.91 5.82 4.44
N ALA A 125 7.66 5.64 4.01
CA ALA A 125 6.58 5.21 4.88
C ALA A 125 6.81 3.78 5.41
N THR A 126 6.60 3.60 6.72
CA THR A 126 6.55 2.28 7.36
C THR A 126 5.18 1.62 7.20
N ALA A 127 4.13 2.44 7.11
CA ALA A 127 2.76 2.04 6.85
C ALA A 127 2.13 3.01 5.84
N VAL A 128 1.45 2.48 4.84
CA VAL A 128 0.68 3.26 3.87
C VAL A 128 -0.79 2.85 3.99
N PHE A 129 -1.65 3.85 4.14
CA PHE A 129 -3.09 3.69 4.15
C PHE A 129 -3.66 4.39 2.93
N ARG A 130 -4.27 3.62 2.02
CA ARG A 130 -5.00 4.15 0.86
C ARG A 130 -6.49 4.13 1.19
N VAL A 131 -7.14 5.26 0.97
CA VAL A 131 -8.52 5.51 1.37
C VAL A 131 -9.35 5.64 0.10
N SER A 132 -10.41 4.86 -0.03
CA SER A 132 -11.38 4.96 -1.12
C SER A 132 -12.81 4.90 -0.61
N ASN A 133 -13.75 5.33 -1.43
CA ASN A 133 -15.16 5.32 -1.07
C ASN A 133 -15.75 3.91 -1.20
N LEU A 134 -16.49 3.44 -0.18
CA LEU A 134 -17.13 2.12 -0.21
C LEU A 134 -18.14 1.98 -1.36
N TYR A 135 -18.96 2.99 -1.61
CA TYR A 135 -19.92 2.97 -2.71
C TYR A 135 -19.25 2.75 -4.06
N GLN A 136 -18.16 3.48 -4.32
CA GLN A 136 -17.39 3.33 -5.55
C GLN A 136 -16.79 1.92 -5.65
N ALA A 137 -16.19 1.42 -4.57
CA ALA A 137 -15.63 0.07 -4.54
C ALA A 137 -16.67 -1.02 -4.80
N VAL A 138 -17.90 -0.85 -4.28
CA VAL A 138 -19.01 -1.78 -4.49
C VAL A 138 -19.48 -1.78 -5.94
N GLU A 139 -19.66 -0.60 -6.56
CA GLU A 139 -20.08 -0.53 -7.97
C GLU A 139 -18.99 -1.06 -8.92
N ILE A 140 -17.70 -0.83 -8.63
CA ILE A 140 -16.60 -1.48 -9.36
C ILE A 140 -16.68 -3.00 -9.23
N ASN A 141 -16.86 -3.53 -8.02
CA ASN A 141 -16.95 -4.98 -7.81
C ASN A 141 -18.15 -5.59 -8.55
N LYS A 142 -19.29 -4.91 -8.53
CA LYS A 142 -20.50 -5.32 -9.23
C LYS A 142 -20.34 -5.32 -10.75
N ALA A 143 -19.70 -4.29 -11.32
CA ALA A 143 -19.38 -4.25 -12.74
C ALA A 143 -18.45 -5.41 -13.11
N ARG A 144 -17.41 -5.66 -12.30
CA ARG A 144 -16.48 -6.79 -12.50
C ARG A 144 -17.17 -8.14 -12.44
N ASN A 145 -18.04 -8.36 -11.46
CA ASN A 145 -18.82 -9.60 -11.34
C ASN A 145 -19.75 -9.83 -12.54
N ARG A 146 -20.19 -8.77 -13.21
CA ARG A 146 -21.02 -8.82 -14.42
C ARG A 146 -20.22 -8.76 -15.73
N SER A 147 -18.90 -8.66 -15.65
CA SER A 147 -18.04 -8.39 -16.80
C SER A 147 -18.45 -7.13 -17.59
N GLU A 148 -18.95 -6.12 -16.88
CA GLU A 148 -19.28 -4.79 -17.41
C GLU A 148 -18.07 -3.84 -17.26
N GLN A 149 -18.09 -2.73 -17.99
CA GLN A 149 -17.06 -1.69 -17.85
C GLN A 149 -17.09 -1.08 -16.43
N GLU A 150 -15.92 -0.99 -15.80
CA GLU A 150 -15.80 -0.39 -14.47
C GLU A 150 -16.13 1.13 -14.53
N PRO A 151 -16.95 1.64 -13.62
CA PRO A 151 -17.24 3.07 -13.55
C PRO A 151 -15.99 3.86 -13.14
N GLU A 152 -15.68 4.94 -13.87
CA GLU A 152 -14.49 5.78 -13.60
C GLU A 152 -14.83 7.13 -12.96
N TRP A 153 -16.10 7.54 -12.98
CA TRP A 153 -16.61 8.82 -12.45
C TRP A 153 -15.83 10.05 -12.92
N GLY A 154 -15.25 10.03 -14.12
CA GLY A 154 -14.42 11.12 -14.62
C GLY A 154 -13.06 11.30 -13.93
N LEU A 155 -12.72 10.49 -12.91
CA LEU A 155 -11.47 10.62 -12.16
C LEU A 155 -10.25 10.16 -12.98
N ARG A 156 -10.45 9.18 -13.86
CA ARG A 156 -9.38 8.55 -14.66
C ARG A 156 -9.51 8.82 -16.16
N GLU A 157 -10.54 9.56 -16.56
CA GLU A 157 -10.84 9.86 -17.97
C GLU A 157 -9.88 10.88 -18.60
N GLY A 158 -8.98 11.48 -17.82
CA GLY A 158 -8.06 12.53 -18.29
C GLY A 158 -8.78 13.80 -18.76
N ARG A 159 -10.06 13.96 -18.41
CA ARG A 159 -10.89 15.11 -18.76
C ARG A 159 -10.74 16.18 -17.69
N GLU A 160 -10.57 17.42 -18.13
CA GLU A 160 -10.61 18.57 -17.23
C GLU A 160 -12.01 18.70 -16.61
N GLY A 161 -12.05 18.84 -15.29
CA GLY A 161 -13.31 18.89 -14.55
C GLY A 161 -13.12 19.37 -13.12
N VAL A 162 -14.24 19.65 -12.46
CA VAL A 162 -14.27 20.00 -11.03
C VAL A 162 -14.69 18.77 -10.25
N LEU A 163 -13.88 18.39 -9.26
CA LEU A 163 -14.26 17.34 -8.32
C LEU A 163 -15.39 17.84 -7.42
N ILE A 164 -16.57 17.25 -7.56
CA ILE A 164 -17.72 17.53 -6.70
C ILE A 164 -17.74 16.46 -5.63
N GLY A 165 -17.58 16.86 -4.37
CA GLY A 165 -17.74 15.94 -3.24
C GLY A 165 -19.14 15.33 -3.26
N MET A 166 -19.26 14.04 -2.92
CA MET A 166 -20.54 13.35 -2.83
C MET A 166 -21.35 13.86 -1.63
N GLN A 167 -21.93 15.06 -1.75
CA GLN A 167 -22.77 15.66 -0.73
C GLN A 167 -24.21 15.19 -0.96
N GLY A 168 -24.68 14.25 -0.14
CA GLY A 168 -26.12 13.91 -0.05
C GLY A 168 -26.50 12.45 -0.32
N ALA A 169 -25.66 11.60 -0.92
CA ALA A 169 -25.96 10.18 -1.09
C ALA A 169 -25.82 9.36 0.23
N ILE A 170 -25.18 9.94 1.23
CA ILE A 170 -24.92 9.32 2.55
C ILE A 170 -26.12 9.48 3.51
N ALA A 171 -27.13 10.30 3.16
CA ALA A 171 -28.23 10.60 4.07
C ALA A 171 -29.42 9.61 3.99
N GLY A 172 -29.43 8.70 3.01
CA GLY A 172 -30.60 7.85 2.74
C GLY A 172 -30.35 6.36 2.77
N ASP A 173 -29.10 5.90 2.65
CA ASP A 173 -28.80 4.48 2.62
C ASP A 173 -27.58 4.18 3.48
N SER A 174 -27.61 3.01 4.10
CA SER A 174 -26.66 2.51 5.11
C SER A 174 -25.24 2.23 4.56
N SER A 175 -24.87 2.89 3.45
CA SER A 175 -23.68 2.65 2.61
C SER A 175 -22.60 3.75 2.75
N GLY A 176 -22.77 4.67 3.70
CA GLY A 176 -21.71 5.61 4.08
C GLY A 176 -20.56 4.85 4.72
N GLY A 177 -19.51 4.57 3.96
CA GLY A 177 -18.35 3.82 4.42
C GLY A 177 -17.10 4.12 3.60
N ILE A 178 -15.97 3.71 4.14
CA ILE A 178 -14.65 3.93 3.56
C ILE A 178 -13.98 2.58 3.42
N VAL A 179 -13.36 2.32 2.28
CA VAL A 179 -12.45 1.18 2.09
C VAL A 179 -11.04 1.66 2.40
N LEU A 180 -10.36 0.92 3.28
CA LEU A 180 -9.01 1.18 3.73
C LEU A 180 -8.10 0.05 3.24
N GLU A 181 -7.23 0.33 2.29
CA GLU A 181 -6.16 -0.57 1.91
C GLU A 181 -4.91 -0.22 2.72
N MET A 182 -4.51 -1.14 3.60
CA MET A 182 -3.34 -1.02 4.44
C MET A 182 -2.17 -1.76 3.79
N GLU A 183 -1.00 -1.15 3.79
CA GLU A 183 0.28 -1.76 3.43
C GLU A 183 1.27 -1.47 4.58
N MET A 184 1.67 -2.50 5.32
CA MET A 184 2.56 -2.39 6.49
C MET A 184 3.88 -3.10 6.23
N ARG A 185 5.00 -2.42 6.42
CA ARG A 185 6.33 -3.00 6.22
C ARG A 185 6.84 -3.67 7.49
N ARG A 186 7.14 -4.97 7.40
CA ARG A 186 7.74 -5.74 8.49
C ARG A 186 9.22 -5.44 8.60
N ARG A 187 9.82 -5.77 9.75
CA ARG A 187 11.28 -5.63 9.96
C ARG A 187 12.12 -6.45 8.97
N SER A 188 11.55 -7.50 8.40
CA SER A 188 12.17 -8.31 7.35
C SER A 188 12.20 -7.64 5.96
N GLY A 189 11.61 -6.45 5.81
CA GLY A 189 11.44 -5.77 4.53
C GLY A 189 10.21 -6.21 3.73
N ARG A 190 9.60 -7.36 4.05
CA ARG A 190 8.35 -7.82 3.40
C ARG A 190 7.17 -6.93 3.81
N ALA A 191 6.36 -6.54 2.84
CA ALA A 191 5.11 -5.83 3.08
C ALA A 191 3.96 -6.81 3.38
N ALA A 192 3.12 -6.48 4.35
CA ALA A 192 1.83 -7.12 4.59
C ALA A 192 0.73 -6.16 4.14
N SER A 193 -0.12 -6.60 3.22
CA SER A 193 -1.24 -5.82 2.71
C SER A 193 -2.56 -6.43 3.13
N GLU A 194 -3.51 -5.60 3.56
CA GLU A 194 -4.86 -6.03 3.90
C GLU A 194 -5.89 -4.95 3.58
N LYS A 195 -7.12 -5.35 3.24
CA LYS A 195 -8.21 -4.42 2.89
C LYS A 195 -9.34 -4.48 3.92
N PHE A 196 -9.73 -3.32 4.42
CA PHE A 196 -10.77 -3.19 5.43
C PHE A 196 -11.89 -2.29 4.95
N VAL A 197 -13.09 -2.48 5.51
CA VAL A 197 -14.21 -1.55 5.42
C VAL A 197 -14.38 -0.87 6.77
N LEU A 198 -14.29 0.44 6.78
CA LEU A 198 -14.59 1.31 7.91
C LEU A 198 -15.98 1.92 7.71
N VAL A 199 -16.92 1.59 8.59
CA VAL A 199 -18.25 2.20 8.59
C VAL A 199 -18.32 3.21 9.73
N PRO A 200 -18.43 4.53 9.46
CA PRO A 200 -18.65 5.53 10.49
C PRO A 200 -19.97 5.26 11.23
N PRO A 201 -20.06 5.64 12.51
CA PRO A 201 -21.28 5.46 13.29
C PRO A 201 -22.45 6.20 12.64
N ALA A 202 -23.58 5.50 12.47
CA ALA A 202 -24.76 5.99 11.76
C ALA A 202 -25.41 7.26 12.39
N ILE A 203 -25.07 7.60 13.64
CA ILE A 203 -25.60 8.76 14.36
C ILE A 203 -24.51 9.27 15.33
N PRO A 204 -24.19 10.58 15.35
CA PRO A 204 -23.51 11.15 16.50
C PRO A 204 -24.48 11.10 17.69
N SER A 205 -24.31 10.14 18.58
CA SER A 205 -25.08 10.05 19.82
C SER A 205 -24.97 11.38 20.57
N ARG A 206 -26.09 12.12 20.68
CA ARG A 206 -26.21 13.32 21.55
C ARG A 206 -26.02 13.00 23.04
N GLN A 207 -25.84 11.73 23.39
CA GLN A 207 -25.53 11.23 24.72
C GLN A 207 -24.17 10.53 24.70
N GLY A 208 -23.10 11.30 24.88
CA GLY A 208 -21.84 10.97 25.58
C GLY A 208 -21.13 9.61 25.43
N THR A 209 -21.59 8.68 24.61
CA THR A 209 -20.97 7.38 24.38
C THR A 209 -20.37 7.40 22.99
N ASN A 210 -19.03 7.40 22.94
CA ASN A 210 -18.27 7.32 21.69
C ASN A 210 -18.65 6.04 20.94
N ALA A 211 -19.61 6.12 20.03
CA ALA A 211 -19.88 5.06 19.08
C ALA A 211 -18.65 4.97 18.16
N LEU A 212 -17.80 3.98 18.41
CA LEU A 212 -16.61 3.74 17.60
C LEU A 212 -17.04 3.26 16.20
N ALA A 213 -16.33 3.73 15.18
CA ALA A 213 -16.50 3.21 13.82
C ALA A 213 -16.21 1.70 13.80
N SER A 214 -17.01 0.92 13.05
CA SER A 214 -16.76 -0.51 12.88
C SER A 214 -15.74 -0.74 11.78
N VAL A 215 -14.83 -1.68 12.00
CA VAL A 215 -13.80 -2.10 11.04
C VAL A 215 -13.99 -3.58 10.78
N ASN A 216 -14.24 -3.96 9.54
CA ASN A 216 -14.36 -5.35 9.10
C ASN A 216 -13.42 -5.61 7.92
N LEU A 217 -13.10 -6.87 7.66
CA LEU A 217 -12.35 -7.26 6.47
C LEU A 217 -13.18 -6.98 5.21
N LEU A 218 -12.54 -6.62 4.11
CA LEU A 218 -13.25 -6.37 2.85
C LEU A 218 -13.98 -7.61 2.35
N SER A 219 -13.39 -8.80 2.49
CA SER A 219 -13.99 -10.08 2.10
C SER A 219 -15.27 -10.41 2.86
N ASP A 220 -15.38 -9.94 4.11
CA ASP A 220 -16.53 -10.23 4.97
C ASP A 220 -17.72 -9.32 4.65
N HIS A 221 -17.48 -8.24 3.90
CA HIS A 221 -18.55 -7.33 3.51
C HIS A 221 -19.44 -8.01 2.45
N PRO A 222 -20.78 -7.99 2.60
CA PRO A 222 -21.70 -8.77 1.78
C PRO A 222 -21.61 -8.47 0.28
N ALA A 223 -21.21 -7.26 -0.10
CA ALA A 223 -21.00 -6.88 -1.50
C ALA A 223 -19.73 -7.45 -2.14
N PHE A 224 -18.81 -8.01 -1.35
CA PHE A 224 -17.53 -8.58 -1.79
C PHE A 224 -17.38 -10.06 -1.43
N ALA A 225 -18.31 -10.61 -0.64
CA ALA A 225 -18.35 -12.03 -0.37
C ALA A 225 -18.48 -12.80 -1.68
N THR A 226 -17.57 -13.75 -1.89
CA THR A 226 -17.68 -14.69 -3.02
C THR A 226 -19.01 -15.44 -2.84
N PRO A 227 -19.88 -15.50 -3.86
CA PRO A 227 -21.04 -16.36 -3.76
C PRO A 227 -20.52 -17.78 -3.55
N LEU A 228 -20.74 -18.32 -2.35
CA LEU A 228 -20.61 -19.75 -2.11
C LEU A 228 -21.51 -20.40 -3.17
N ALA A 229 -20.92 -21.21 -4.04
CA ALA A 229 -21.70 -22.02 -4.96
C ALA A 229 -22.72 -22.80 -4.13
N GLU A 230 -24.01 -22.52 -4.33
CA GLU A 230 -25.08 -23.27 -3.69
C GLU A 230 -25.02 -24.70 -4.24
N GLY A 231 -24.30 -25.58 -3.53
CA GLY A 231 -24.12 -26.95 -3.95
C GLY A 231 -23.00 -27.68 -3.21
N ASP A 232 -23.03 -27.69 -1.88
CA ASP A 232 -22.71 -28.91 -1.11
C ASP A 232 -22.90 -28.66 0.39
N ALA A 233 -24.15 -28.78 0.83
CA ALA A 233 -24.48 -29.01 2.22
C ALA A 233 -24.22 -30.49 2.60
N ASN A 234 -23.01 -31.01 2.37
CA ASN A 234 -22.55 -32.25 3.00
C ASN A 234 -21.05 -32.54 2.80
N ALA A 235 -20.17 -31.74 3.40
CA ALA A 235 -18.79 -32.19 3.60
C ALA A 235 -18.25 -31.61 4.91
N SER A 236 -18.51 -32.34 5.99
CA SER A 236 -17.66 -32.30 7.18
C SER A 236 -16.22 -32.57 6.76
N THR A 237 -15.36 -31.57 6.88
CA THR A 237 -13.91 -31.72 6.74
C THR A 237 -13.39 -32.69 7.80
N PRO A 238 -12.33 -33.46 7.49
CA PRO A 238 -11.14 -33.29 8.28
C PRO A 238 -9.94 -32.90 7.42
N ALA A 239 -9.10 -32.12 8.07
CA ALA A 239 -7.87 -31.52 7.58
C ALA A 239 -6.94 -32.49 6.83
N GLY A 240 -6.27 -31.94 5.81
CA GLY A 240 -4.98 -32.45 5.33
C GLY A 240 -5.03 -33.13 3.99
N ALA A 241 -5.22 -32.38 2.91
CA ALA A 241 -4.67 -32.70 1.61
C ALA A 241 -4.53 -31.38 0.84
N GLU A 242 -3.42 -31.28 0.13
CA GLU A 242 -2.95 -30.12 -0.61
C GLU A 242 -4.03 -29.58 -1.54
N GLU A 243 -4.17 -28.26 -1.58
CA GLU A 243 -4.99 -27.55 -2.56
C GLU A 243 -4.47 -27.86 -3.98
N GLU A 244 -4.94 -28.95 -4.56
CA GLU A 244 -5.00 -29.04 -6.01
C GLU A 244 -5.99 -27.96 -6.46
N MET A 245 -5.46 -26.93 -7.11
CA MET A 245 -6.26 -25.92 -7.79
C MET A 245 -7.30 -26.63 -8.65
N GLU A 246 -8.58 -26.55 -8.27
CA GLU A 246 -9.69 -27.01 -9.09
C GLU A 246 -9.84 -26.06 -10.29
N THR A 247 -8.93 -26.20 -11.25
CA THR A 247 -9.07 -25.63 -12.58
C THR A 247 -10.24 -26.34 -13.28
N THR A 248 -11.12 -25.58 -13.95
CA THR A 248 -12.32 -26.12 -14.64
C THR A 248 -12.00 -27.09 -15.79
N PHE A 249 -10.71 -27.30 -16.07
CA PHE A 249 -10.21 -28.25 -17.04
C PHE A 249 -9.07 -29.03 -16.39
N ASN A 250 -9.29 -30.31 -16.10
CA ASN A 250 -8.22 -31.19 -15.65
C ASN A 250 -7.13 -31.27 -16.74
N LEU A 251 -6.00 -30.60 -16.49
CA LEU A 251 -4.81 -30.59 -17.34
C LEU A 251 -3.98 -31.89 -17.22
N GLY A 252 -4.45 -32.85 -16.42
CA GLY A 252 -3.85 -34.17 -16.33
C GLY A 252 -4.01 -34.96 -17.63
N LEU A 253 -2.91 -35.54 -18.11
CA LEU A 253 -2.99 -36.53 -19.18
C LEU A 253 -3.75 -37.75 -18.64
N THR A 254 -4.76 -38.19 -19.38
CA THR A 254 -5.40 -39.49 -19.09
C THR A 254 -4.38 -40.62 -19.20
N GLU A 255 -4.60 -41.73 -18.49
CA GLU A 255 -3.68 -42.88 -18.51
C GLU A 255 -3.39 -43.38 -19.93
N LYS A 256 -4.38 -43.28 -20.83
CA LYS A 256 -4.20 -43.58 -22.27
C LYS A 256 -3.24 -42.62 -22.95
N GLN A 257 -3.35 -41.32 -22.71
CA GLN A 257 -2.44 -40.31 -23.30
C GLN A 257 -1.03 -40.43 -22.75
N ARG A 258 -0.88 -40.84 -21.48
CA ARG A 258 0.42 -41.14 -20.88
C ARG A 258 1.05 -42.36 -21.55
N GLN A 259 0.28 -43.43 -21.73
CA GLN A 259 0.74 -44.65 -22.37
C GLN A 259 1.08 -44.44 -23.86
N ASP A 260 0.31 -43.62 -24.58
CA ASP A 260 0.60 -43.24 -25.95
C ASP A 260 1.87 -42.39 -26.05
N ARG A 261 2.08 -41.44 -25.12
CA ARG A 261 3.33 -40.67 -25.05
C ARG A 261 4.54 -41.57 -24.79
N ASP A 262 4.42 -42.50 -23.86
CA ASP A 262 5.51 -43.40 -23.48
C ASP A 262 5.78 -44.46 -24.57
N GLY A 263 4.82 -44.71 -25.46
CA GLY A 263 4.95 -45.59 -26.65
C GLY A 263 5.44 -44.89 -27.92
N ILE A 264 5.60 -43.57 -27.92
CA ILE A 264 6.14 -42.81 -29.06
C ILE A 264 7.66 -42.96 -29.05
N VAL A 265 8.17 -43.81 -29.94
CA VAL A 265 9.60 -43.94 -30.20
C VAL A 265 10.03 -42.81 -31.12
N LEU A 266 10.78 -41.85 -30.57
CA LEU A 266 11.39 -40.79 -31.36
C LEU A 266 12.56 -41.35 -32.17
N PRO A 267 12.70 -40.99 -33.45
CA PRO A 267 13.90 -41.32 -34.22
C PRO A 267 15.15 -40.81 -33.49
N TYR A 268 16.17 -41.65 -33.35
CA TYR A 268 17.46 -41.37 -32.69
C TYR A 268 17.47 -41.28 -31.15
N PHE A 269 16.37 -41.60 -30.46
CA PHE A 269 16.34 -41.63 -29.00
C PHE A 269 17.24 -42.72 -28.40
N ASP A 270 17.31 -43.89 -29.06
CA ASP A 270 18.17 -45.01 -28.65
C ASP A 270 19.68 -44.67 -28.72
N ALA A 271 20.07 -43.76 -29.62
CA ALA A 271 21.45 -43.31 -29.76
C ALA A 271 21.93 -42.48 -28.55
N GLN A 272 21.00 -41.86 -27.80
CA GLN A 272 21.31 -41.13 -26.57
C GLN A 272 21.52 -42.07 -25.37
N THR A 273 20.91 -43.26 -25.37
CA THR A 273 21.08 -44.25 -24.31
C THR A 273 22.33 -45.12 -24.48
N GLU A 274 22.78 -45.39 -25.71
CA GLU A 274 23.88 -46.33 -25.97
C GLU A 274 25.29 -45.70 -25.87
N ILE A 275 25.41 -44.36 -25.95
CA ILE A 275 26.72 -43.66 -25.95
C ILE A 275 27.08 -43.01 -24.60
N GLY A 276 26.15 -42.92 -23.65
CA GLY A 276 26.48 -42.41 -22.31
C GLY A 276 25.25 -42.32 -21.44
N GLY A 277 25.23 -43.12 -20.37
CA GLY A 277 24.08 -43.29 -19.49
C GLY A 277 23.41 -41.98 -19.07
N GLY A 278 22.23 -41.72 -19.63
CA GLY A 278 21.15 -40.91 -19.04
C GLY A 278 21.39 -39.43 -18.75
N GLU A 279 22.60 -38.89 -18.90
CA GLU A 279 22.89 -37.47 -18.62
C GLU A 279 22.77 -36.64 -19.91
N GLY A 280 21.54 -36.52 -20.40
CA GLY A 280 21.22 -35.72 -21.58
C GLY A 280 21.47 -34.22 -21.36
N GLY A 281 22.23 -33.60 -22.26
CA GLY A 281 22.19 -32.16 -22.50
C GLY A 281 23.21 -31.29 -21.74
N ARG A 282 24.50 -31.65 -21.73
CA ARG A 282 25.54 -30.65 -21.41
C ARG A 282 25.71 -29.71 -22.61
N ILE A 283 25.16 -28.51 -22.50
CA ILE A 283 25.45 -27.42 -23.43
C ILE A 283 26.86 -26.94 -23.12
N LEU A 284 27.80 -27.23 -24.01
CA LEU A 284 29.14 -26.67 -23.95
C LEU A 284 29.10 -25.29 -24.59
N TYR A 285 29.26 -24.25 -23.77
CA TYR A 285 29.47 -22.90 -24.25
C TYR A 285 30.94 -22.75 -24.67
N GLU A 286 31.20 -22.50 -25.94
CA GLU A 286 32.51 -22.03 -26.42
C GLU A 286 32.49 -20.50 -26.42
N MET A 287 33.33 -19.88 -25.59
CA MET A 287 33.45 -18.42 -25.55
C MET A 287 33.95 -17.90 -26.91
N GLY A 288 33.15 -17.04 -27.54
CA GLY A 288 33.54 -16.33 -28.75
C GLY A 288 34.62 -15.30 -28.43
N ARG A 289 35.53 -15.05 -29.37
CA ARG A 289 36.57 -14.01 -29.24
C ARG A 289 36.02 -12.58 -29.10
N GLU A 290 34.71 -12.41 -29.33
CA GLU A 290 33.98 -11.14 -29.27
C GLU A 290 33.24 -10.94 -27.94
N ASP A 291 33.31 -11.92 -27.03
CA ASP A 291 32.68 -11.86 -25.70
C ASP A 291 33.58 -11.02 -24.78
N ASP A 292 33.09 -9.87 -24.33
CA ASP A 292 33.78 -8.87 -23.51
C ASP A 292 33.66 -9.18 -22.01
N PHE A 293 34.00 -10.42 -21.65
CA PHE A 293 34.01 -10.87 -20.26
C PHE A 293 35.07 -10.06 -19.49
N ASP A 294 34.61 -9.13 -18.63
CA ASP A 294 35.46 -8.27 -17.81
C ASP A 294 35.84 -9.05 -16.54
N ASP A 295 37.13 -9.43 -16.43
CA ASP A 295 37.65 -10.29 -15.36
C ASP A 295 37.57 -9.64 -13.95
N GLU A 296 37.02 -8.42 -13.81
CA GLU A 296 36.91 -7.67 -12.54
C GLU A 296 35.58 -7.84 -11.78
N GLU A 297 34.55 -8.53 -12.31
CA GLU A 297 33.21 -8.57 -11.65
C GLU A 297 33.05 -9.64 -10.55
N ASP A 298 33.99 -10.58 -10.38
CA ASP A 298 33.80 -11.77 -9.52
C ASP A 298 34.59 -11.78 -8.18
N GLU A 299 35.02 -10.62 -7.66
CA GLU A 299 35.48 -10.51 -6.26
C GLU A 299 34.44 -9.83 -5.35
N ILE A 300 33.34 -10.53 -5.03
CA ILE A 300 32.50 -10.27 -3.83
C ILE A 300 31.94 -11.54 -3.20
#